data_AF-A0A172XXF0-F1
#
_entry.id   AF-A0A172XXF0-F1
#
_cell.length_a   1.000
_cell.length_b   1.000
_cell.length_c   1.000
_cell.angle_alpha   90.00
_cell.angle_beta   90.00
_cell.angle_gamma   90.00
#
_symmetry.space_group_name_H-M   'P 1'
#
loop_
_entity.id
_entity.type
_entity.pdbx_description
1 polymer ?
#
loop_
_entity_poly.entity_id
_entity_poly.type
_entity_poly.pdbx_seq_one_letter_code
_entity_poly.pdbx_strand_id
1 'polypeptide(L)' 'MEIKISLDEYADVAFIKKLLSQIKGINTIEISEDEKTYSWNELEDSEHFGKVMEQSENDYKSGKIQELTDDLLNEIFNKK' A
#
# COMPACT_ATOMS: atom_id res chain seq x y z
N MET A 1 27.89 4.63 -18.27
CA MET A 1 26.68 4.47 -19.10
C MET A 1 25.64 3.85 -18.21
N GLU A 2 24.51 4.51 -18.04
CA GLU A 2 23.41 4.05 -17.18
C GLU A 2 22.27 3.58 -18.09
N ILE A 3 21.67 2.42 -17.80
CA ILE A 3 20.57 1.85 -18.57
C ILE A 3 19.35 1.81 -17.65
N LYS A 4 18.25 2.45 -18.07
CA LYS A 4 16.96 2.41 -17.37
C LYS A 4 16.02 1.49 -18.13
N ILE A 5 15.38 0.56 -17.42
CA ILE A 5 14.46 -0.42 -17.97
C ILE A 5 13.15 -0.30 -17.18
N SER A 6 12.07 0.08 -17.87
CA SER A 6 10.72 0.07 -17.30
C SER A 6 10.07 -1.27 -17.60
N LEU A 7 9.51 -1.90 -16.58
CA LEU A 7 8.83 -3.19 -16.67
C LEU A 7 7.33 -2.98 -16.42
N ASP A 8 6.53 -3.80 -17.09
CA ASP A 8 5.09 -3.88 -16.86
C ASP A 8 4.78 -4.49 -15.48
N GLU A 9 3.60 -4.20 -14.91
CA GLU A 9 3.17 -4.67 -13.59
C GLU A 9 3.14 -6.20 -13.45
N TYR A 10 2.97 -6.92 -14.57
CA TYR A 10 2.98 -8.39 -14.58
C TYR A 10 4.34 -9.00 -14.96
N ALA A 11 5.37 -8.19 -15.14
CA ALA A 11 6.68 -8.68 -15.54
C ALA A 11 7.31 -9.52 -14.42
N ASP A 12 7.91 -10.65 -14.78
CA ASP A 12 8.70 -11.46 -13.85
C ASP A 12 10.04 -10.76 -13.56
N VAL A 13 10.02 -9.88 -12.55
CA VAL A 13 11.19 -9.11 -12.11
C VAL A 13 12.34 -10.03 -11.70
N ALA A 14 12.03 -11.19 -11.11
CA ALA A 14 13.05 -12.16 -10.69
C ALA A 14 13.77 -12.77 -11.90
N PHE A 15 13.01 -13.15 -12.93
CA PHE A 15 13.56 -13.64 -14.19
C PHE A 15 14.42 -12.57 -14.89
N ILE A 16 13.93 -11.32 -14.97
CA ILE A 16 14.65 -10.24 -15.64
C ILE A 16 15.93 -9.88 -14.89
N LYS A 17 15.90 -9.83 -13.56
CA LYS A 17 17.11 -9.64 -12.73
C LYS A 17 18.14 -10.74 -13.01
N LYS A 18 17.70 -12.00 -13.11
CA LYS A 18 18.58 -13.14 -13.43
C LYS A 18 19.20 -12.98 -14.82
N LEU A 19 18.41 -12.59 -15.82
CA LEU A 19 18.88 -12.36 -17.18
C LEU A 19 19.94 -11.24 -17.23
N LEU A 20 19.66 -10.09 -16.59
CA LEU A 20 20.59 -8.95 -16.57
C LEU A 20 21.89 -9.29 -15.84
N SER A 21 21.83 -10.08 -14.76
CA SER A 21 23.03 -10.47 -14.00
C SER A 21 24.02 -11.31 -14.80
N GLN A 22 23.61 -11.89 -15.93
CA GLN A 22 24.47 -12.70 -16.80
C GLN A 22 25.26 -11.85 -17.80
N ILE A 23 24.92 -10.57 -17.98
CA ILE A 23 25.59 -9.69 -18.93
C ILE A 23 26.89 -9.16 -18.31
N LYS A 24 28.03 -9.47 -18.95
CA LYS A 24 29.33 -8.93 -18.54
C LYS A 24 29.31 -7.39 -18.56
N GLY A 25 29.58 -6.78 -17.41
CA GLY A 25 29.63 -5.33 -17.24
C GLY A 25 28.47 -4.72 -16.45
N ILE A 26 27.43 -5.51 -16.11
CA ILE A 26 26.38 -5.10 -15.17
C ILE A 26 26.81 -5.51 -13.75
N ASN A 27 27.20 -4.53 -12.95
CA ASN A 27 27.68 -4.76 -11.58
C ASN A 27 26.61 -4.52 -10.51
N THR A 28 25.62 -3.67 -10.82
CA THR A 28 24.56 -3.28 -9.89
C THR A 28 23.22 -3.32 -10.62
N ILE A 29 22.22 -3.96 -9.99
CA ILE A 29 20.82 -3.97 -10.45
C ILE A 29 19.98 -3.51 -9.27
N GLU A 30 19.38 -2.32 -9.40
CA GLU A 30 18.50 -1.72 -8.40
C GLU A 30 17.05 -1.85 -8.88
N ILE A 31 16.17 -2.30 -8.00
CA ILE A 31 14.73 -2.37 -8.25
C ILE A 31 14.11 -1.26 -7.43
N SER A 32 13.52 -0.26 -8.09
CA SER A 32 12.62 0.67 -7.43
C SER A 32 11.25 0.01 -7.32
N GLU A 33 10.96 -0.59 -6.17
CA GLU A 33 9.60 -1.02 -5.85
C GLU A 33 8.74 0.24 -5.66
N ASP A 34 7.83 0.49 -6.60
CA ASP A 34 6.72 1.44 -6.44
C ASP A 34 5.64 0.84 -5.50
N GLU A 35 6.02 0.18 -4.40
CA GLU A 35 5.09 0.02 -3.30
C GLU A 35 4.85 1.43 -2.77
N LYS A 36 3.73 2.04 -3.17
CA LYS A 36 3.29 3.33 -2.64
C LYS A 36 3.09 3.19 -1.13
N THR A 37 4.13 3.45 -0.37
CA THR A 37 4.07 3.62 1.07
C THR A 37 3.46 5.00 1.32
N TYR A 38 2.15 5.05 1.51
CA TYR A 38 1.49 6.27 1.95
C TYR A 38 2.03 6.65 3.34
N SER A 39 2.51 7.88 3.47
CA SER A 39 2.79 8.45 4.79
C SER A 39 1.47 8.79 5.50
N TRP A 40 1.49 8.78 6.84
CA TRP A 40 0.33 9.21 7.63
C TRP A 40 -0.12 10.62 7.27
N ASN A 41 0.82 11.54 7.02
CA ASN A 41 0.52 12.91 6.62
C ASN A 41 -0.26 12.95 5.29
N GLU A 42 0.13 12.14 4.31
CA GLU A 42 -0.58 12.06 3.02
C GLU A 42 -1.98 11.45 3.14
N LEU A 43 -2.17 10.51 4.07
CA LEU A 43 -3.49 9.92 4.35
C LEU A 43 -4.39 10.93 5.06
N GLU A 44 -3.87 11.64 6.07
CA GLU A 44 -4.61 12.65 6.84
C GLU A 44 -5.06 13.81 5.95
N ASP A 45 -4.21 14.28 5.04
CA ASP A 45 -4.52 15.35 4.10
C ASP A 45 -5.45 14.91 2.95
N SER A 46 -5.83 13.63 2.89
CA SER A 46 -6.67 13.12 1.81
C SER A 46 -8.15 13.50 1.99
N GLU A 47 -8.81 13.86 0.89
CA GLU A 47 -10.26 14.13 0.88
C GLU A 47 -11.06 12.92 1.40
N HIS A 48 -10.57 11.70 1.11
CA HIS A 48 -11.21 10.47 1.54
C HIS A 48 -11.19 10.33 3.07
N PHE A 49 -10.05 10.62 3.70
CA PHE A 49 -9.93 10.62 5.16
C PHE A 49 -10.87 11.64 5.80
N GLY A 50 -10.95 12.86 5.24
CA GLY A 50 -11.88 13.89 5.70
C GLY A 50 -13.35 13.41 5.72
N LYS A 51 -13.79 12.72 4.66
CA LYS A 51 -15.16 12.16 4.58
C LYS A 51 -15.42 11.07 5.62
N VAL A 52 -14.43 10.21 5.88
CA VAL A 52 -14.55 9.16 6.90
C VAL A 52 -14.67 9.78 8.29
N MET A 53 -13.90 10.83 8.58
CA MET A 53 -13.98 11.56 9.85
C MET A 53 -15.33 12.27 10.04
N GLU A 54 -15.84 12.92 9.00
CA GLU A 54 -17.16 13.56 9.03
C GLU A 54 -18.28 12.53 9.27
N GLN A 55 -18.20 11.38 8.61
CA GLN A 55 -19.14 10.29 8.83
C GLN A 55 -19.07 9.77 10.27
N SER A 56 -17.86 9.55 10.80
CA SER A 56 -17.66 9.14 12.19
C SER A 56 -18.27 10.13 13.20
N GLU A 57 -18.15 11.43 12.95
CA GLU A 57 -18.74 12.46 13.81
C GLU A 57 -20.28 12.43 13.75
N ASN A 58 -20.85 12.24 12.56
CA ASN A 58 -22.30 12.13 12.37
C ASN A 58 -22.89 10.87 13.02
N ASP A 59 -22.17 9.74 12.94
CA ASP A 59 -22.56 8.49 13.59
C ASP A 59 -22.53 8.63 15.12
N TYR A 60 -21.51 9.31 15.66
CA TYR A 60 -21.48 9.68 17.08
C TYR A 60 -22.67 10.54 17.49
N LYS A 61 -22.95 11.64 16.76
CA LYS A 61 -24.07 12.55 17.05
C LYS A 61 -25.43 11.88 16.96
N SER A 62 -25.59 10.94 16.04
CA SER A 62 -26.85 10.21 15.82
C SER A 62 -27.01 8.98 16.72
N GLY A 63 -26.02 8.68 17.58
CA GLY A 63 -26.04 7.51 18.45
C GLY A 63 -25.87 6.18 17.71
N LYS A 64 -25.44 6.22 16.44
CA LYS A 64 -25.06 5.05 15.64
C LYS A 64 -23.63 4.61 15.98
N ILE A 65 -23.38 4.48 17.28
CA ILE A 65 -22.10 4.00 17.80
C ILE A 65 -22.26 2.53 18.17
N GLN A 66 -21.21 1.77 17.91
CA GLN A 66 -21.09 0.41 18.40
C GLN A 66 -19.96 0.36 19.41
N GLU A 67 -20.19 -0.33 20.52
CA GLU A 67 -19.15 -0.53 21.52
C GLU A 67 -18.04 -1.41 20.94
N LEU A 68 -16.79 -1.01 21.18
CA LEU A 68 -15.64 -1.79 20.77
C LEU A 68 -15.53 -3.03 21.67
N THR A 69 -16.02 -4.17 21.19
CA THR A 69 -15.93 -5.46 21.88
C THR A 69 -14.98 -6.40 21.17
N ASP A 70 -14.47 -7.40 21.90
CA ASP A 70 -13.64 -8.46 21.32
C ASP A 70 -14.39 -9.22 20.21
N ASP A 71 -15.70 -9.43 20.37
CA ASP A 71 -16.55 -10.06 19.35
C ASP A 71 -16.65 -9.21 18.08
N LEU A 72 -16.78 -7.89 18.20
CA LEU A 72 -16.79 -6.96 17.06
C LEU A 72 -15.43 -6.93 16.36
N LEU A 73 -14.35 -6.91 17.13
CA LEU A 73 -12.99 -6.99 16.57
C LEU A 73 -12.78 -8.30 15.83
N ASN A 74 -13.24 -9.43 16.39
CA ASN A 74 -13.20 -10.71 15.73
C ASN A 74 -14.05 -10.72 14.46
N GLU A 75 -15.24 -10.10 14.44
CA GLU A 75 -16.08 -9.99 13.26
C GLU A 75 -15.41 -9.19 12.13
N ILE A 76 -14.88 -7.99 12.45
CA ILE A 76 -14.25 -7.08 11.48
C ILE A 76 -12.96 -7.68 10.93
N PHE A 77 -12.11 -8.20 11.82
CA PHE A 77 -10.77 -8.68 11.48
C PHE A 77 -10.72 -10.19 11.28
N ASN A 78 -11.87 -10.85 11.12
CA ASN A 78 -11.99 -12.30 11.02
C ASN A 78 -10.96 -12.87 10.05
N LYS A 79 -9.84 -13.33 10.62
CA LYS A 79 -8.84 -14.19 10.00
C LYS A 79 -9.59 -15.46 9.61
N LYS A 80 -9.99 -15.56 8.35
CA LYS A 80 -10.22 -16.87 7.74
C LYS A 80 -8.93 -17.66 7.74
#